data_AF-A0A9J6P759-F1
#
_entry.id   AF-A0A9J6P759-F1
#
_cell.length_a   1.000
_cell.length_b   1.000
_cell.length_c   1.000
_cell.angle_alpha   90.00
_cell.angle_beta   90.00
_cell.angle_gamma   90.00
#
_symmetry.space_group_name_H-M   'P 1'
#
loop_
_entity.id
_entity.type
_entity.pdbx_description
1 polymer ?
#
loop_
_entity_poly.entity_id
_entity_poly.type
_entity_poly.pdbx_seq_one_letter_code
_entity_poly.pdbx_strand_id
1 'polypeptide(L)'
;MNQIKMLVDSWLNNYFKGKGTHESRIYESMEYSIVNGGKRIRPILAILTYELYKNDIEEILPMACAIEMIHTYSLIHDDLPCMDDDDLRRGKPTNHKVYGEGLAVLAGDGLLNEAFNVMLKEVTKNGEKHLEAATILGDASGVNGMIGGQVVDILSENKDISFEELSFIHAKKTGALLKSAILVGASIGGAPKAELEILSEFGSKIGLAFQIIDDILDVVGDEKKVGKNLRTDSSREKNTYVKFFSIDECRKRAVDLTNDCYSLLGRIGKNTEILEELTRFLLERDY
;
A
#
# COMPACT_ATOMS: atom_id res chain seq x y z
N MET A 1 4.16 1.25 -16.57
CA MET A 1 4.60 1.44 -15.16
C MET A 1 5.44 2.71 -14.91
N ASN A 2 6.62 2.87 -15.52
CA ASN A 2 7.50 4.03 -15.22
C ASN A 2 6.87 5.40 -15.51
N GLN A 3 6.11 5.53 -16.61
CA GLN A 3 5.40 6.76 -16.94
C GLN A 3 4.34 7.12 -15.87
N ILE A 4 3.51 6.16 -15.46
CA ILE A 4 2.51 6.35 -14.39
C ILE A 4 3.20 6.78 -13.09
N LYS A 5 4.32 6.13 -12.72
CA LYS A 5 5.11 6.53 -11.56
C LYS A 5 5.55 7.99 -11.63
N MET A 6 6.06 8.44 -12.79
CA MET A 6 6.47 9.83 -12.98
C MET A 6 5.32 10.82 -12.84
N LEU A 7 4.12 10.47 -13.33
CA LEU A 7 2.92 11.30 -13.17
C LEU A 7 2.53 11.45 -11.70
N VAL A 8 2.50 10.34 -10.96
CA VAL A 8 2.21 10.31 -9.51
C VAL A 8 3.23 11.14 -8.74
N ASP A 9 4.53 10.92 -8.98
CA ASP A 9 5.59 11.69 -8.31
C ASP A 9 5.49 13.18 -8.66
N SER A 10 5.22 13.53 -9.91
CA SER A 10 5.06 14.93 -10.31
C SER A 10 3.85 15.59 -9.65
N TRP A 11 2.72 14.87 -9.56
CA TRP A 11 1.52 15.40 -8.93
C TRP A 11 1.76 15.62 -7.43
N LEU A 12 2.33 14.63 -6.73
CA LEU A 12 2.64 14.72 -5.31
C LEU A 12 3.62 15.86 -5.01
N ASN A 13 4.70 16.00 -5.78
CA ASN A 13 5.65 17.12 -5.62
C ASN A 13 4.96 18.47 -5.81
N ASN A 14 4.10 18.59 -6.83
CA ASN A 14 3.39 19.84 -7.09
C ASN A 14 2.33 20.14 -6.03
N TYR A 15 1.71 19.12 -5.42
CA TYR A 15 0.68 19.28 -4.40
C TYR A 15 1.17 20.02 -3.15
N PHE A 16 2.42 19.76 -2.72
CA PHE A 16 3.02 20.41 -1.54
C PHE A 16 3.75 21.72 -1.86
N LYS A 17 4.05 21.97 -3.13
CA LYS A 17 4.83 23.13 -3.57
C LYS A 17 4.16 24.45 -3.17
N GLY A 18 4.89 25.24 -2.38
CA GLY A 18 4.45 26.57 -1.96
C GLY A 18 3.30 26.56 -0.94
N LYS A 19 3.01 25.41 -0.31
CA LYS A 19 2.06 25.34 0.80
C LYS A 19 2.70 25.80 2.11
N GLY A 20 1.85 26.39 2.93
CA GLY A 20 2.18 26.82 4.28
C GLY A 20 2.75 28.23 4.39
N THR A 21 2.62 28.81 5.59
CA THR A 21 3.29 30.05 5.96
C THR A 21 4.09 29.82 7.24
N HIS A 22 3.46 30.01 8.39
CA HIS A 22 4.03 29.78 9.71
C HIS A 22 4.23 28.29 9.99
N GLU A 23 3.40 27.46 9.37
CA GLU A 23 3.37 26.01 9.49
C GLU A 23 4.17 25.29 8.39
N SER A 24 4.99 26.00 7.60
CA SER A 24 5.74 25.41 6.47
C SER A 24 6.51 24.14 6.82
N ARG A 25 7.03 24.07 8.05
CA ARG A 25 7.81 22.94 8.55
C ARG A 25 7.04 21.62 8.58
N ILE A 26 5.71 21.64 8.74
CA ILE A 26 4.91 20.41 8.64
C ILE A 26 4.85 19.91 7.20
N TYR A 27 4.73 20.82 6.22
CA TYR A 27 4.73 20.46 4.80
C TYR A 27 6.08 19.90 4.37
N GLU A 28 7.19 20.48 4.85
CA GLU A 28 8.54 19.93 4.61
C GLU A 28 8.67 18.50 5.14
N SER A 29 8.14 18.22 6.34
CA SER A 29 8.18 16.88 6.95
C SER A 29 7.33 15.87 6.15
N MET A 30 6.11 16.25 5.76
CA MET A 30 5.24 15.41 4.95
C MET A 30 5.84 15.13 3.56
N GLU A 31 6.35 16.17 2.90
CA GLU A 31 6.98 16.09 1.59
C GLU A 31 8.21 15.19 1.64
N TYR A 32 9.07 15.32 2.65
CA TYR A 32 10.27 14.49 2.82
C TYR A 32 9.95 13.00 2.67
N SER A 33 9.00 12.47 3.44
CA SER A 33 8.65 11.05 3.40
C SER A 33 8.00 10.65 2.07
N ILE A 34 7.18 11.53 1.47
CA ILE A 34 6.54 11.28 0.18
C ILE A 34 7.57 11.19 -0.93
N VAL A 35 8.50 12.15 -1.03
CA VAL A 35 9.46 12.25 -2.13
C VAL A 35 10.65 11.31 -1.98
N ASN A 36 10.83 10.68 -0.82
CA ASN A 36 11.90 9.71 -0.55
C ASN A 36 11.73 8.36 -1.28
N GLY A 37 11.31 8.39 -2.54
CA GLY A 37 11.23 7.24 -3.42
C GLY A 37 9.96 6.42 -3.23
N GLY A 38 10.08 5.09 -3.37
CA GLY A 38 8.95 4.17 -3.34
C GLY A 38 8.60 3.61 -4.72
N LYS A 39 8.16 2.35 -4.74
CA LYS A 39 7.78 1.63 -5.97
C LYS A 39 6.44 2.15 -6.56
N ARG A 40 5.65 2.92 -5.78
CA ARG A 40 4.33 3.47 -6.14
C ARG A 40 3.33 2.42 -6.61
N ILE A 41 3.38 1.22 -6.03
CA ILE A 41 2.57 0.08 -6.46
C ILE A 41 1.07 0.37 -6.34
N ARG A 42 0.64 0.96 -5.21
CA ARG A 42 -0.77 1.24 -4.94
C ARG A 42 -1.38 2.26 -5.92
N PRO A 43 -0.81 3.45 -6.15
CA PRO A 43 -1.34 4.37 -7.16
C PRO A 43 -1.25 3.79 -8.58
N ILE A 44 -0.21 3.02 -8.90
CA ILE A 44 -0.12 2.32 -10.20
C ILE A 44 -1.28 1.33 -10.36
N LEU A 45 -1.60 0.52 -9.34
CA LEU A 45 -2.73 -0.41 -9.37
C LEU A 45 -4.07 0.33 -9.58
N ALA A 46 -4.28 1.46 -8.88
CA ALA A 46 -5.48 2.27 -9.05
C ALA A 46 -5.61 2.82 -10.47
N ILE A 47 -4.53 3.33 -11.05
CA ILE A 47 -4.56 3.88 -12.41
C ILE A 47 -4.76 2.76 -13.44
N LEU A 48 -4.04 1.64 -13.34
CA LEU A 48 -4.17 0.54 -14.30
C LEU A 48 -5.56 -0.11 -14.29
N THR A 49 -6.17 -0.24 -13.10
CA THR A 49 -7.53 -0.78 -12.98
C THR A 49 -8.60 0.19 -13.46
N TYR A 50 -8.38 1.49 -13.30
CA TYR A 50 -9.21 2.53 -13.91
C TYR A 50 -9.13 2.48 -15.45
N GLU A 51 -7.92 2.34 -16.00
CA GLU A 51 -7.66 2.29 -17.45
C GLU A 51 -8.33 1.10 -18.18
N LEU A 52 -8.68 0.02 -17.46
CA LEU A 52 -9.51 -1.06 -18.00
C LEU A 52 -10.88 -0.59 -18.50
N TYR A 53 -11.40 0.50 -17.90
CA TYR A 53 -12.77 0.96 -18.10
C TYR A 53 -12.86 2.37 -18.69
N LYS A 54 -11.89 3.24 -18.39
CA LYS A 54 -11.88 4.64 -18.82
C LYS A 54 -10.45 5.13 -19.04
N ASN A 55 -10.20 5.88 -20.11
CA ASN A 55 -8.87 6.35 -20.50
C ASN A 55 -8.70 7.87 -20.25
N ASP A 56 -8.84 8.29 -19.01
CA ASP A 56 -8.61 9.68 -18.56
C ASP A 56 -7.85 9.70 -17.22
N ILE A 57 -6.51 9.58 -17.32
CA ILE A 57 -5.62 9.50 -16.15
C ILE A 57 -5.79 10.72 -15.23
N GLU A 58 -6.06 11.91 -15.77
CA GLU A 58 -6.18 13.15 -14.98
C GLU A 58 -7.37 13.11 -14.00
N GLU A 59 -8.42 12.35 -14.31
CA GLU A 59 -9.55 12.15 -13.39
C GLU A 59 -9.16 11.29 -12.19
N ILE A 60 -8.44 10.18 -12.41
CA ILE A 60 -8.09 9.23 -11.34
C ILE A 60 -6.85 9.66 -10.54
N LEU A 61 -5.98 10.48 -11.14
CA LEU A 61 -4.66 10.81 -10.57
C LEU A 61 -4.73 11.39 -9.14
N PRO A 62 -5.65 12.31 -8.79
CA PRO A 62 -5.76 12.80 -7.41
C PRO A 62 -6.14 11.70 -6.41
N MET A 63 -7.08 10.81 -6.76
CA MET A 63 -7.48 9.68 -5.92
C MET A 63 -6.34 8.66 -5.77
N ALA A 64 -5.60 8.37 -6.84
CA ALA A 64 -4.41 7.54 -6.78
C ALA A 64 -3.34 8.14 -5.83
N CYS A 65 -3.13 9.45 -5.89
CA CYS A 65 -2.20 10.14 -5.02
C CYS A 65 -2.66 10.19 -3.56
N ALA A 66 -3.97 10.27 -3.29
CA ALA A 66 -4.51 10.15 -1.94
C ALA A 66 -4.21 8.78 -1.31
N ILE A 67 -4.25 7.69 -2.10
CA ILE A 67 -3.83 6.36 -1.64
C ILE A 67 -2.35 6.35 -1.23
N GLU A 68 -1.48 7.02 -1.99
CA GLU A 68 -0.05 7.09 -1.67
C GLU A 68 0.24 7.99 -0.46
N MET A 69 -0.55 9.06 -0.24
CA MET A 69 -0.50 9.85 0.99
C MET A 69 -0.87 8.99 2.20
N ILE A 70 -1.94 8.18 2.09
CA ILE A 70 -2.37 7.22 3.11
C ILE A 70 -1.26 6.20 3.41
N HIS A 71 -0.70 5.59 2.37
CA HIS A 71 0.40 4.66 2.53
C HIS A 71 1.62 5.32 3.18
N THR A 72 1.93 6.57 2.80
CA THR A 72 3.12 7.24 3.32
C THR A 72 2.96 7.62 4.78
N TYR A 73 1.78 8.08 5.23
CA TYR A 73 1.58 8.36 6.65
C TYR A 73 1.77 7.09 7.49
N SER A 74 1.25 5.95 7.00
CA SER A 74 1.32 4.71 7.76
C SER A 74 2.77 4.31 8.02
N LEU A 75 3.65 4.53 7.03
CA LEU A 75 5.09 4.30 7.18
C LEU A 75 5.74 5.28 8.17
N ILE A 76 5.37 6.57 8.13
CA ILE A 76 5.90 7.56 9.08
C ILE A 76 5.59 7.15 10.52
N HIS A 77 4.35 6.69 10.78
CA HIS A 77 3.93 6.25 12.10
C HIS A 77 4.53 4.90 12.48
N ASP A 78 4.59 3.92 11.56
CA ASP A 78 5.24 2.63 11.80
C ASP A 78 6.70 2.82 12.23
N ASP A 79 7.43 3.75 11.60
CA ASP A 79 8.85 3.99 11.90
C ASP A 79 9.10 4.68 13.28
N LEU A 80 8.07 5.08 14.05
CA LEU A 80 8.25 5.78 15.33
C LEU A 80 8.86 4.88 16.43
N PRO A 81 9.54 5.47 17.44
CA PRO A 81 10.11 4.69 18.56
C PRO A 81 9.13 3.85 19.38
N CYS A 82 7.86 4.26 19.42
CA CYS A 82 6.79 3.52 20.10
C CYS A 82 6.15 2.41 19.23
N MET A 83 6.64 2.24 18.01
CA MET A 83 6.15 1.31 17.00
C MET A 83 7.33 0.41 16.59
N ASP A 84 7.81 0.48 15.35
CA ASP A 84 8.95 -0.32 14.89
C ASP A 84 10.33 0.24 15.34
N ASP A 85 10.43 1.51 15.74
CA ASP A 85 11.70 2.17 16.10
C ASP A 85 12.79 2.03 15.01
N ASP A 86 12.40 2.20 13.75
CA ASP A 86 13.31 2.10 12.61
C ASP A 86 14.10 3.41 12.40
N ASP A 87 15.42 3.30 12.23
CA ASP A 87 16.30 4.44 11.94
C ASP A 87 16.32 4.82 10.44
N LEU A 88 16.03 3.87 9.56
CA LEU A 88 16.13 4.02 8.11
C LEU A 88 14.87 3.52 7.38
N ARG A 89 14.42 4.28 6.38
CA ARG A 89 13.41 3.88 5.40
C ARG A 89 13.89 4.21 3.99
N ARG A 90 13.82 3.25 3.07
CA ARG A 90 14.21 3.41 1.65
C ARG A 90 15.65 3.96 1.50
N GLY A 91 16.56 3.52 2.37
CA GLY A 91 17.96 3.95 2.39
C GLY A 91 18.20 5.38 2.90
N LYS A 92 17.19 6.04 3.49
CA LYS A 92 17.30 7.38 4.09
C LYS A 92 16.86 7.36 5.56
N PRO A 93 17.28 8.32 6.39
CA PRO A 93 16.78 8.44 7.76
C PRO A 93 15.26 8.49 7.82
N THR A 94 14.66 7.84 8.81
CA THR A 94 13.21 7.93 9.04
C THR A 94 12.81 9.35 9.44
N ASN A 95 11.52 9.67 9.25
CA ASN A 95 11.03 11.03 9.44
C ASN A 95 11.36 11.56 10.85
N HIS A 96 11.15 10.74 11.88
CA HIS A 96 11.40 11.11 13.27
C HIS A 96 12.89 11.37 13.56
N LYS A 97 13.82 10.75 12.82
CA LYS A 97 15.26 11.03 12.94
C LYS A 97 15.66 12.37 12.35
N VAL A 98 14.94 12.85 11.34
CA VAL A 98 15.22 14.14 10.70
C VAL A 98 14.51 15.29 11.41
N TYR A 99 13.25 15.08 11.78
CA TYR A 99 12.35 16.14 12.23
C TYR A 99 11.96 16.05 13.71
N GLY A 100 12.32 14.96 14.39
CA GLY A 100 11.89 14.65 15.75
C GLY A 100 10.51 13.97 15.79
N GLU A 101 10.24 13.24 16.88
CA GLU A 101 9.01 12.45 17.06
C GLU A 101 7.74 13.28 16.97
N GLY A 102 7.70 14.43 17.65
CA GLY A 102 6.50 15.29 17.67
C GLY A 102 6.09 15.78 16.29
N LEU A 103 7.06 16.09 15.42
CA LEU A 103 6.74 16.51 14.05
C LEU A 103 6.44 15.32 13.14
N ALA A 104 7.04 14.15 13.38
CA ALA A 104 6.72 12.93 12.63
C ALA A 104 5.28 12.45 12.89
N VAL A 105 4.82 12.47 14.15
CA VAL A 105 3.41 12.17 14.49
C VAL A 105 2.47 13.10 13.71
N LEU A 106 2.70 14.42 13.82
CA LEU A 106 1.89 15.42 13.13
C LEU A 106 1.97 15.30 11.60
N ALA A 107 3.11 14.88 11.05
CA ALA A 107 3.27 14.70 9.61
C ALA A 107 2.43 13.51 9.11
N GLY A 108 2.37 12.43 9.88
CA GLY A 108 1.47 11.34 9.56
C GLY A 108 0.00 11.77 9.63
N ASP A 109 -0.40 12.45 10.70
CA ASP A 109 -1.77 12.98 10.84
C ASP A 109 -2.13 13.97 9.73
N GLY A 110 -1.17 14.83 9.36
CA GLY A 110 -1.29 15.79 8.28
C GLY A 110 -1.49 15.11 6.93
N LEU A 111 -0.71 14.08 6.61
CA LEU A 111 -0.86 13.33 5.36
C LEU A 111 -2.19 12.60 5.27
N LEU A 112 -2.66 12.02 6.37
CA LEU A 112 -3.98 11.39 6.42
C LEU A 112 -5.08 12.42 6.13
N ASN A 113 -5.03 13.59 6.77
CA ASN A 113 -6.01 14.65 6.55
C ASN A 113 -5.92 15.23 5.13
N GLU A 114 -4.72 15.43 4.58
CA GLU A 114 -4.56 15.91 3.21
C GLU A 114 -5.08 14.88 2.18
N ALA A 115 -4.93 13.58 2.44
CA ALA A 115 -5.54 12.54 1.61
C ALA A 115 -7.07 12.64 1.60
N PHE A 116 -7.71 12.79 2.76
CA PHE A 116 -9.16 13.01 2.84
C PHE A 116 -9.59 14.33 2.18
N ASN A 117 -8.81 15.40 2.33
CA ASN A 117 -9.07 16.67 1.64
C ASN A 117 -9.06 16.50 0.12
N VAL A 118 -8.16 15.69 -0.43
CA VAL A 118 -8.13 15.35 -1.87
C VAL A 118 -9.36 14.53 -2.24
N MET A 119 -9.65 13.45 -1.50
CA MET A 119 -10.80 12.58 -1.75
C MET A 119 -12.11 13.36 -1.77
N LEU A 120 -12.38 14.20 -0.75
CA LEU A 120 -13.61 14.97 -0.63
C LEU A 120 -13.78 16.01 -1.74
N LYS A 121 -12.67 16.61 -2.22
CA LYS A 121 -12.70 17.52 -3.37
C LYS A 121 -13.10 16.79 -4.65
N GLU A 122 -12.54 15.61 -4.90
CA GLU A 122 -12.91 14.80 -6.07
C GLU A 122 -14.35 14.27 -5.96
N VAL A 123 -14.81 13.88 -4.77
CA VAL A 123 -16.23 13.52 -4.53
C VAL A 123 -17.15 14.68 -4.89
N THR A 124 -16.84 15.89 -4.40
CA THR A 124 -17.64 17.10 -4.66
C THR A 124 -17.72 17.42 -6.16
N LYS A 125 -16.63 17.19 -6.88
CA LYS A 125 -16.51 17.49 -8.31
C LYS A 125 -17.19 16.44 -9.19
N ASN A 126 -17.07 15.16 -8.86
CA ASN A 126 -17.34 14.06 -9.78
C ASN A 126 -18.51 13.13 -9.33
N GLY A 127 -19.00 13.26 -8.10
CA GLY A 127 -20.24 12.61 -7.63
C GLY A 127 -20.10 11.16 -7.13
N GLU A 128 -21.15 10.37 -7.36
CA GLU A 128 -21.42 9.08 -6.68
C GLU A 128 -20.28 8.05 -6.79
N LYS A 129 -19.72 7.82 -7.98
CA LYS A 129 -18.62 6.84 -8.15
C LYS A 129 -17.37 7.20 -7.34
N HIS A 130 -17.09 8.49 -7.19
CA HIS A 130 -15.97 8.95 -6.37
C HIS A 130 -16.31 8.83 -4.88
N LEU A 131 -17.58 9.00 -4.50
CA LEU A 131 -18.02 8.75 -3.13
C LEU A 131 -17.84 7.28 -2.77
N GLU A 132 -18.26 6.34 -3.62
CA GLU A 132 -18.06 4.90 -3.43
C GLU A 132 -16.56 4.56 -3.28
N ALA A 133 -15.72 5.08 -4.17
CA ALA A 133 -14.27 4.89 -4.10
C ALA A 133 -13.66 5.49 -2.83
N ALA A 134 -14.12 6.67 -2.40
CA ALA A 134 -13.66 7.30 -1.17
C ALA A 134 -14.07 6.48 0.07
N THR A 135 -15.28 5.91 0.09
CA THR A 135 -15.73 5.00 1.14
C THR A 135 -14.87 3.74 1.21
N ILE A 136 -14.61 3.09 0.06
CA ILE A 136 -13.72 1.91 -0.02
C ILE A 136 -12.34 2.21 0.57
N LEU A 137 -11.75 3.35 0.19
CA LEU A 137 -10.44 3.75 0.68
C LEU A 137 -10.45 4.10 2.18
N GLY A 138 -11.46 4.84 2.63
CA GLY A 138 -11.65 5.20 4.03
C GLY A 138 -11.74 3.96 4.93
N ASP A 139 -12.58 3.00 4.56
CA ASP A 139 -12.75 1.74 5.30
C ASP A 139 -11.47 0.90 5.33
N ALA A 140 -10.76 0.82 4.20
CA ALA A 140 -9.50 0.08 4.09
C ALA A 140 -8.35 0.73 4.88
N SER A 141 -8.41 2.03 5.12
CA SER A 141 -7.38 2.76 5.87
C SER A 141 -7.64 2.73 7.37
N GLY A 142 -8.91 2.64 7.77
CA GLY A 142 -9.36 2.71 9.16
C GLY A 142 -9.19 1.42 9.98
N VAL A 143 -9.92 1.34 11.09
CA VAL A 143 -9.90 0.21 12.04
C VAL A 143 -10.38 -1.10 11.42
N ASN A 144 -11.26 -1.04 10.42
CA ASN A 144 -11.68 -2.22 9.68
C ASN A 144 -10.65 -2.68 8.63
N GLY A 145 -9.54 -1.96 8.47
CA GLY A 145 -8.48 -2.22 7.50
C GLY A 145 -7.10 -2.06 8.14
N MET A 146 -6.27 -1.22 7.53
CA MET A 146 -4.85 -1.07 7.84
C MET A 146 -4.57 -0.79 9.32
N ILE A 147 -5.27 0.16 9.95
CA ILE A 147 -5.07 0.47 11.37
C ILE A 147 -5.43 -0.74 12.25
N GLY A 148 -6.52 -1.45 11.96
CA GLY A 148 -6.89 -2.65 12.72
C GLY A 148 -5.84 -3.76 12.60
N GLY A 149 -5.30 -3.95 11.40
CA GLY A 149 -4.18 -4.86 11.18
C GLY A 149 -2.94 -4.48 11.99
N GLN A 150 -2.61 -3.18 12.00
CA GLN A 150 -1.46 -2.66 12.75
C GLN A 150 -1.63 -2.82 14.26
N VAL A 151 -2.82 -2.57 14.80
CA VAL A 151 -3.11 -2.78 16.23
C VAL A 151 -2.93 -4.24 16.61
N VAL A 152 -3.46 -5.17 15.82
CA VAL A 152 -3.32 -6.61 16.11
C VAL A 152 -1.86 -7.05 15.98
N ASP A 153 -1.10 -6.50 15.02
CA ASP A 153 0.35 -6.76 14.86
C ASP A 153 1.12 -6.39 16.13
N ILE A 154 0.98 -5.16 16.62
CA ILE A 154 1.64 -4.67 17.84
C ILE A 154 1.26 -5.50 19.07
N LEU A 155 -0.03 -5.81 19.22
CA LEU A 155 -0.50 -6.61 20.35
C LEU A 155 -0.03 -8.08 20.30
N SER A 156 0.42 -8.54 19.13
CA SER A 156 0.91 -9.89 18.87
C SER A 156 2.42 -10.02 18.97
N GLU A 157 3.16 -8.91 19.10
CA GLU A 157 4.61 -8.95 19.29
C GLU A 157 4.99 -9.71 20.56
N ASN A 158 6.05 -10.53 20.47
CA ASN A 158 6.53 -11.39 21.56
C ASN A 158 5.48 -12.39 22.08
N LYS A 159 4.48 -12.75 21.25
CA LYS A 159 3.49 -13.79 21.55
C LYS A 159 3.43 -14.82 20.44
N ASP A 160 3.15 -16.06 20.80
CA ASP A 160 2.73 -17.05 19.82
C ASP A 160 1.28 -16.80 19.43
N ILE A 161 1.04 -16.58 18.14
CA ILE A 161 -0.32 -16.40 17.60
C ILE A 161 -0.72 -17.61 16.76
N SER A 162 -2.02 -17.74 16.53
CA SER A 162 -2.56 -18.70 15.57
C SER A 162 -2.29 -18.27 14.11
N PHE A 163 -2.38 -19.23 13.19
CA PHE A 163 -2.28 -18.91 11.76
C PHE A 163 -3.43 -18.02 11.29
N GLU A 164 -4.61 -18.16 11.90
CA GLU A 164 -5.77 -17.33 11.67
C GLU A 164 -5.51 -15.86 12.04
N GLU A 165 -4.86 -15.61 13.17
CA GLU A 165 -4.45 -14.27 13.60
C GLU A 165 -3.38 -13.67 12.67
N LEU A 166 -2.37 -14.46 12.29
CA LEU A 166 -1.36 -14.01 11.30
C LEU A 166 -2.02 -13.63 9.97
N SER A 167 -2.94 -14.47 9.49
CA SER A 167 -3.69 -14.23 8.26
C SER A 167 -4.52 -12.94 8.36
N PHE A 168 -5.13 -12.68 9.52
CA PHE A 168 -5.86 -11.45 9.79
C PHE A 168 -4.94 -10.22 9.71
N ILE A 169 -3.79 -10.24 10.40
CA ILE A 169 -2.81 -9.14 10.40
C ILE A 169 -2.44 -8.80 8.96
N HIS A 170 -2.00 -9.78 8.17
CA HIS A 170 -1.54 -9.55 6.80
C HIS A 170 -2.66 -9.08 5.85
N ALA A 171 -3.86 -9.67 5.96
CA ALA A 171 -5.00 -9.27 5.17
C ALA A 171 -5.41 -7.81 5.44
N LYS A 172 -5.22 -7.33 6.67
CA LYS A 172 -5.62 -5.99 7.10
C LYS A 172 -4.51 -4.95 6.94
N LYS A 173 -3.33 -5.17 7.53
CA LYS A 173 -2.18 -4.24 7.52
C LYS A 173 -1.70 -3.94 6.10
N THR A 174 -1.52 -4.98 5.29
CA THR A 174 -0.96 -4.85 3.93
C THR A 174 -2.04 -5.01 2.86
N GLY A 175 -2.83 -6.09 2.96
CA GLY A 175 -3.77 -6.50 1.92
C GLY A 175 -4.91 -5.52 1.68
N ALA A 176 -5.45 -4.89 2.74
CA ALA A 176 -6.61 -4.01 2.63
C ALA A 176 -6.34 -2.81 1.72
N LEU A 177 -5.17 -2.17 1.86
CA LEU A 177 -4.83 -0.99 1.08
C LEU A 177 -4.42 -1.32 -0.38
N LEU A 178 -3.85 -2.50 -0.62
CA LEU A 178 -3.61 -2.99 -1.99
C LEU A 178 -4.94 -3.28 -2.71
N LYS A 179 -5.84 -3.99 -2.04
CA LYS A 179 -7.17 -4.30 -2.55
C LYS A 179 -7.99 -3.02 -2.79
N SER A 180 -7.97 -2.06 -1.88
CA SER A 180 -8.70 -0.81 -2.06
C SER A 180 -8.18 -0.01 -3.24
N ALA A 181 -6.87 -0.01 -3.50
CA ALA A 181 -6.32 0.67 -4.67
C ALA A 181 -6.90 0.13 -5.99
N ILE A 182 -6.99 -1.19 -6.13
CA ILE A 182 -7.60 -1.88 -7.28
C ILE A 182 -9.09 -1.50 -7.41
N LEU A 183 -9.82 -1.52 -6.29
CA LEU A 183 -11.27 -1.24 -6.30
C LEU A 183 -11.59 0.23 -6.53
N VAL A 184 -10.77 1.15 -6.01
CA VAL A 184 -10.90 2.61 -6.26
C VAL A 184 -10.80 2.90 -7.75
N GLY A 185 -9.78 2.37 -8.42
CA GLY A 185 -9.61 2.56 -9.86
C GLY A 185 -10.78 2.02 -10.67
N ALA A 186 -11.15 0.77 -10.42
CA ALA A 186 -12.26 0.12 -11.11
C ALA A 186 -13.61 0.81 -10.86
N SER A 187 -13.88 1.24 -9.62
CA SER A 187 -15.12 1.95 -9.25
C SER A 187 -15.26 3.27 -9.98
N ILE A 188 -14.20 4.09 -9.98
CA ILE A 188 -14.19 5.38 -10.69
C ILE A 188 -14.29 5.17 -12.20
N GLY A 189 -13.60 4.16 -12.73
CA GLY A 189 -13.67 3.76 -14.14
C GLY A 189 -15.06 3.28 -14.57
N GLY A 190 -15.94 2.93 -13.62
CA GLY A 190 -17.29 2.45 -13.90
C GLY A 190 -17.36 0.97 -14.22
N ALA A 191 -16.50 0.16 -13.61
CA ALA A 191 -16.54 -1.28 -13.70
C ALA A 191 -17.93 -1.84 -13.31
N PRO A 192 -18.46 -2.84 -14.03
CA PRO A 192 -19.70 -3.49 -13.63
C PRO A 192 -19.49 -4.26 -12.32
N LYS A 193 -20.54 -4.38 -11.52
CA LYS A 193 -20.50 -5.04 -10.20
C LYS A 193 -19.87 -6.43 -10.23
N ALA A 194 -20.18 -7.24 -11.24
CA ALA A 194 -19.62 -8.58 -11.40
C ALA A 194 -18.09 -8.56 -11.55
N GLU A 195 -17.52 -7.58 -12.23
CA GLU A 195 -16.07 -7.44 -12.37
C GLU A 195 -15.43 -6.80 -11.12
N LEU A 196 -16.14 -5.92 -10.41
CA LEU A 196 -15.70 -5.43 -9.09
C LEU A 196 -15.54 -6.58 -8.08
N GLU A 197 -16.43 -7.58 -8.11
CA GLU A 197 -16.32 -8.78 -7.26
C GLU A 197 -15.07 -9.62 -7.62
N ILE A 198 -14.79 -9.79 -8.91
CA ILE A 198 -13.57 -10.48 -9.38
C ILE A 198 -12.32 -9.70 -8.97
N LEU A 199 -12.31 -8.38 -9.17
CA LEU A 199 -11.18 -7.51 -8.78
C LEU A 199 -10.99 -7.45 -7.26
N SER A 200 -12.07 -7.58 -6.49
CA SER A 200 -12.04 -7.69 -5.04
C SER A 200 -11.36 -8.97 -4.58
N GLU A 201 -11.65 -10.10 -5.24
CA GLU A 201 -10.98 -11.38 -4.98
C GLU A 201 -9.50 -11.34 -5.41
N PHE A 202 -9.22 -10.78 -6.59
CA PHE A 202 -7.87 -10.57 -7.10
C PHE A 202 -7.04 -9.74 -6.12
N GLY A 203 -7.57 -8.62 -5.65
CA GLY A 203 -6.92 -7.74 -4.66
C GLY A 203 -6.60 -8.45 -3.33
N SER A 204 -7.48 -9.33 -2.87
CA SER A 204 -7.22 -10.15 -1.68
C SER A 204 -6.09 -11.16 -1.90
N LYS A 205 -6.05 -11.84 -3.07
CA LYS A 205 -5.03 -12.84 -3.37
C LYS A 205 -3.65 -12.24 -3.63
N ILE A 206 -3.57 -11.14 -4.39
CA ILE A 206 -2.30 -10.46 -4.66
C ILE A 206 -1.70 -9.88 -3.39
N GLY A 207 -2.53 -9.31 -2.49
CA GLY A 207 -2.06 -8.80 -1.21
C GLY A 207 -1.48 -9.90 -0.31
N LEU A 208 -2.11 -11.07 -0.29
CA LEU A 208 -1.60 -12.22 0.45
C LEU A 208 -0.30 -12.77 -0.15
N ALA A 209 -0.26 -12.95 -1.47
CA ALA A 209 0.93 -13.45 -2.15
C ALA A 209 2.14 -12.50 -1.96
N PHE A 210 1.89 -11.19 -2.04
CA PHE A 210 2.90 -10.15 -1.80
C PHE A 210 3.55 -10.30 -0.41
N GLN A 211 2.74 -10.56 0.62
CA GLN A 211 3.23 -10.73 1.98
C GLN A 211 4.02 -12.03 2.18
N ILE A 212 3.53 -13.15 1.63
CA ILE A 212 4.26 -14.42 1.71
C ILE A 212 5.65 -14.28 1.07
N ILE A 213 5.75 -13.55 -0.03
CA ILE A 213 7.03 -13.30 -0.71
C ILE A 213 7.91 -12.37 0.12
N ASP A 214 7.37 -11.31 0.72
CA ASP A 214 8.12 -10.44 1.63
C ASP A 214 8.70 -11.24 2.82
N ASP A 215 7.91 -12.12 3.43
CA ASP A 215 8.36 -12.98 4.53
C ASP A 215 9.46 -13.96 4.09
N ILE A 216 9.36 -14.53 2.88
CA ILE A 216 10.42 -15.36 2.30
C ILE A 216 11.71 -14.52 2.11
N LEU A 217 11.59 -13.35 1.47
CA LEU A 217 12.71 -12.46 1.17
C LEU A 217 13.38 -11.94 2.45
N ASP A 218 12.64 -11.75 3.54
CA ASP A 218 13.22 -11.33 4.83
C ASP A 218 14.22 -12.36 5.39
N VAL A 219 13.98 -13.65 5.12
CA VAL A 219 14.84 -14.75 5.59
C VAL A 219 15.96 -15.08 4.61
N VAL A 220 15.67 -15.11 3.30
CA VAL A 220 16.60 -15.63 2.27
C VAL A 220 17.19 -14.57 1.36
N GLY A 221 16.72 -13.33 1.45
CA GLY A 221 17.10 -12.23 0.55
C GLY A 221 18.52 -11.70 0.76
N ASP A 222 18.89 -10.72 -0.06
CA ASP A 222 20.13 -9.94 0.05
C ASP A 222 19.80 -8.51 0.53
N GLU A 223 20.36 -8.08 1.67
CA GLU A 223 20.12 -6.76 2.29
C GLU A 223 20.30 -5.61 1.31
N LYS A 224 21.30 -5.71 0.42
CA LYS A 224 21.60 -4.66 -0.56
C LYS A 224 20.53 -4.54 -1.63
N LYS A 225 19.78 -5.61 -1.90
CA LYS A 225 18.71 -5.64 -2.91
C LYS A 225 17.37 -5.24 -2.33
N VAL A 226 17.05 -5.70 -1.11
CA VAL A 226 15.74 -5.46 -0.47
C VAL A 226 15.62 -4.04 0.09
N GLY A 227 16.75 -3.38 0.42
CA GLY A 227 16.77 -1.97 0.81
C GLY A 227 16.23 -1.70 2.23
N LYS A 228 16.14 -2.75 3.05
CA LYS A 228 15.92 -2.74 4.50
C LYS A 228 16.89 -3.73 5.16
N ASN A 229 17.09 -3.61 6.47
CA ASN A 229 17.81 -4.63 7.24
C ASN A 229 17.03 -5.95 7.14
N LEU A 230 17.71 -7.06 6.85
CA LEU A 230 17.08 -8.39 6.83
C LEU A 230 17.06 -8.98 8.24
N ARG A 231 16.20 -9.99 8.47
CA ARG A 231 16.06 -10.69 9.75
C ARG A 231 15.63 -9.78 10.91
N THR A 232 15.13 -8.57 10.63
CA THR A 232 14.52 -7.70 11.64
C THR A 232 13.36 -8.41 12.31
N ASP A 233 12.60 -9.20 11.53
CA ASP A 233 11.44 -9.93 12.01
C ASP A 233 11.86 -11.04 12.98
N SER A 234 12.98 -11.71 12.71
CA SER A 234 13.57 -12.70 13.62
C SER A 234 14.07 -12.06 14.91
N SER A 235 14.64 -10.85 14.84
CA SER A 235 15.15 -10.13 16.02
C SER A 235 14.06 -9.54 16.91
N ARG A 236 12.85 -9.35 16.37
CA ARG A 236 11.66 -8.82 17.06
C ARG A 236 10.64 -9.91 17.43
N GLU A 237 11.01 -11.19 17.26
CA GLU A 237 10.10 -12.34 17.42
C GLU A 237 8.77 -12.20 16.65
N LYS A 238 8.80 -11.52 15.49
CA LYS A 238 7.59 -11.31 14.68
C LYS A 238 7.08 -12.64 14.13
N ASN A 239 5.76 -12.78 14.15
CA ASN A 239 5.08 -13.92 13.57
C ASN A 239 5.02 -13.74 12.04
N THR A 240 5.61 -14.67 11.29
CA THR A 240 5.69 -14.64 9.83
C THR A 240 5.27 -16.00 9.25
N TYR A 241 4.97 -16.07 7.96
CA TYR A 241 4.57 -17.31 7.29
C TYR A 241 5.58 -18.46 7.46
N VAL A 242 6.87 -18.12 7.47
CA VAL A 242 7.98 -19.08 7.63
C VAL A 242 8.09 -19.69 9.03
N LYS A 243 7.37 -19.14 10.02
CA LYS A 243 7.20 -19.76 11.35
C LYS A 243 6.18 -20.91 11.33
N PHE A 244 5.19 -20.83 10.44
CA PHE A 244 4.10 -21.81 10.34
C PHE A 244 4.31 -22.86 9.25
N PHE A 245 5.08 -22.51 8.21
CA PHE A 245 5.32 -23.37 7.06
C PHE A 245 6.79 -23.38 6.68
N SER A 246 7.22 -24.46 6.04
CA SER A 246 8.54 -24.49 5.40
C SER A 246 8.64 -23.47 4.26
N ILE A 247 9.86 -23.03 3.94
CA ILE A 247 10.10 -22.09 2.82
C ILE A 247 9.54 -22.64 1.51
N ASP A 248 9.64 -23.95 1.27
CA ASP A 248 9.12 -24.58 0.06
C ASP A 248 7.59 -24.58 0.01
N GLU A 249 6.92 -24.76 1.15
CA GLU A 249 5.46 -24.61 1.25
C GLU A 249 5.03 -23.15 1.03
N CYS A 250 5.75 -22.17 1.59
CA CYS A 250 5.49 -20.75 1.36
C CYS A 250 5.63 -20.41 -0.13
N ARG A 251 6.70 -20.88 -0.79
CA ARG A 251 6.90 -20.71 -2.24
C ARG A 251 5.77 -21.32 -3.05
N LYS A 252 5.37 -22.55 -2.73
CA LYS A 252 4.25 -23.21 -3.40
C LYS A 252 2.96 -22.40 -3.25
N ARG A 253 2.64 -21.93 -2.04
CA ARG A 253 1.47 -21.08 -1.78
C ARG A 253 1.51 -19.78 -2.57
N ALA A 254 2.67 -19.13 -2.65
CA ALA A 254 2.85 -17.92 -3.46
C ALA A 254 2.58 -18.20 -4.96
N VAL A 255 3.07 -19.32 -5.50
CA VAL A 255 2.81 -19.73 -6.89
C VAL A 255 1.33 -20.03 -7.12
N ASP A 256 0.68 -20.77 -6.22
CA ASP A 256 -0.75 -21.09 -6.32
C ASP A 256 -1.61 -19.81 -6.32
N LEU A 257 -1.33 -18.88 -5.40
CA LEU A 257 -2.01 -17.58 -5.35
C LEU A 257 -1.75 -16.72 -6.60
N THR A 258 -0.55 -16.79 -7.16
CA THR A 258 -0.19 -16.09 -8.40
C THR A 258 -1.00 -16.64 -9.59
N ASN A 259 -1.14 -17.96 -9.69
CA ASN A 259 -1.95 -18.61 -10.73
C ASN A 259 -3.43 -18.26 -10.59
N ASP A 260 -3.95 -18.23 -9.36
CA ASP A 260 -5.31 -17.79 -9.10
C ASP A 260 -5.52 -16.32 -9.53
N CYS A 261 -4.54 -15.45 -9.29
CA CYS A 261 -4.59 -14.07 -9.75
C CYS A 261 -4.72 -13.99 -11.28
N TYR A 262 -3.92 -14.75 -12.04
CA TYR A 262 -4.05 -14.82 -13.49
C TYR A 262 -5.40 -15.37 -13.94
N SER A 263 -5.92 -16.41 -13.27
CA SER A 263 -7.25 -16.94 -13.57
C SER A 263 -8.36 -15.93 -13.33
N LEU A 264 -8.23 -15.06 -12.32
CA LEU A 264 -9.21 -14.00 -12.03
C LEU A 264 -9.13 -12.87 -13.07
N LEU A 265 -7.92 -12.45 -13.44
CA LEU A 265 -7.72 -11.44 -14.47
C LEU A 265 -8.28 -11.90 -15.83
N GLY A 266 -8.08 -13.17 -16.19
CA GLY A 266 -8.64 -13.76 -17.41
C GLY A 266 -10.18 -13.85 -17.45
N ARG A 267 -10.88 -13.61 -16.32
CA ARG A 267 -12.35 -13.53 -16.25
C ARG A 267 -12.89 -12.11 -16.48
N ILE A 268 -12.03 -11.10 -16.52
CA ILE A 268 -12.38 -9.72 -16.82
C ILE A 268 -12.57 -9.59 -18.33
N GLY A 269 -13.66 -8.97 -18.79
CA GLY A 269 -13.95 -8.81 -20.22
C GLY A 269 -13.11 -7.73 -20.93
N LYS A 270 -11.95 -7.37 -20.38
CA LYS A 270 -11.06 -6.28 -20.80
C LYS A 270 -9.64 -6.79 -21.00
N ASN A 271 -8.78 -6.00 -21.62
CA ASN A 271 -7.36 -6.34 -21.72
C ASN A 271 -6.66 -6.14 -20.37
N THR A 272 -6.29 -7.24 -19.70
CA THR A 272 -5.60 -7.26 -18.40
C THR A 272 -4.09 -7.42 -18.49
N GLU A 273 -3.49 -7.43 -19.68
CA GLU A 273 -2.07 -7.75 -19.90
C GLU A 273 -1.12 -6.96 -19.00
N ILE A 274 -1.32 -5.64 -18.86
CA ILE A 274 -0.46 -4.79 -18.02
C ILE A 274 -0.63 -5.10 -16.52
N LEU A 275 -1.84 -5.50 -16.08
CA LEU A 275 -2.07 -5.94 -14.70
C LEU A 275 -1.43 -7.31 -14.44
N GLU A 276 -1.42 -8.20 -15.43
CA GLU A 276 -0.73 -9.49 -15.36
C GLU A 276 0.79 -9.29 -15.28
N GLU A 277 1.35 -8.38 -16.08
CA GLU A 277 2.76 -8.00 -16.00
C GLU A 277 3.14 -7.43 -14.63
N LEU A 278 2.31 -6.54 -14.07
CA LEU A 278 2.54 -6.01 -12.73
C LEU A 278 2.42 -7.11 -11.67
N THR A 279 1.44 -8.00 -11.80
CA THR A 279 1.27 -9.15 -10.90
C THR A 279 2.54 -10.02 -10.92
N ARG A 280 3.07 -10.31 -12.11
CA ARG A 280 4.34 -11.02 -12.26
C ARG A 280 5.49 -10.28 -11.59
N PHE A 281 5.64 -8.98 -11.86
CA PHE A 281 6.68 -8.16 -11.27
C PHE A 281 6.63 -8.15 -9.73
N LEU A 282 5.43 -8.15 -9.16
CA LEU A 282 5.25 -8.16 -7.71
C LEU A 282 5.54 -9.53 -7.09
N LEU A 283 5.23 -10.60 -7.81
CA LEU A 283 5.23 -11.96 -7.27
C LEU A 283 6.45 -12.82 -7.67
N GLU A 284 7.24 -12.39 -8.65
CA GLU A 284 8.48 -13.05 -9.10
C GLU A 284 9.74 -12.21 -8.79
N ARG A 285 9.65 -11.27 -7.86
CA ARG A 285 10.78 -10.41 -7.48
C ARG A 285 11.76 -11.13 -6.56
N ASP A 286 13.05 -10.90 -6.81
CA ASP A 286 14.16 -11.35 -5.96
C ASP A 286 14.66 -10.25 -4.99
N TYR A 287 13.88 -9.17 -4.80
CA TYR A 287 14.26 -7.97 -4.05
C TYR A 287 13.08 -7.12 -3.56
#